data_AF-A0A068WJC0-F1
#
_entry.id   AF-A0A068WJC0-F1
#
_cell.length_a   1.000
_cell.length_b   1.000
_cell.length_c   1.000
_cell.angle_alpha   90.00
_cell.angle_beta   90.00
_cell.angle_gamma   90.00
#
_symmetry.space_group_name_H-M   'P 1'
#
loop_
_entity.id
_entity.type
_entity.pdbx_description
1 polymer ?
#
loop_
_entity_poly.entity_id
_entity_poly.type
_entity_poly.pdbx_seq_one_letter_code
_entity_poly.pdbx_strand_id
1 'polypeptide(L)' 'MSELPTEAEYEERFRSRFTNDDKEFTAYVNEPPPSPPIFEKWIPRSSRSQASANHRNSHKSRHFCRNDERSHRND' A
#
# COMPACT_ATOMS: atom_id res chain seq x y z
N MET A 1 25.51 0.81 37.54
CA MET A 1 25.31 1.23 36.14
C MET A 1 26.60 0.94 35.40
N SER A 2 26.55 0.28 34.24
CA SER A 2 27.74 0.06 33.41
C SER A 2 28.28 1.40 32.93
N GLU A 3 29.55 1.67 33.19
CA GLU A 3 30.25 2.83 32.63
C GLU A 3 30.24 2.73 31.10
N LEU A 4 29.88 3.83 30.45
CA LEU A 4 29.98 3.92 29.00
C LEU A 4 31.46 4.12 28.64
N PRO A 5 31.99 3.36 27.66
CA PRO A 5 33.35 3.55 27.20
C PRO A 5 33.60 5.01 26.78
N THR A 6 34.83 5.46 27.00
CA THR A 6 35.27 6.81 26.59
C THR A 6 35.53 6.86 25.09
N GLU A 7 35.62 8.06 24.52
CA GLU A 7 35.87 8.26 23.10
C GLU A 7 37.19 7.61 22.63
N ALA A 8 38.26 7.76 23.42
CA ALA A 8 39.56 7.14 23.13
C ALA A 8 39.50 5.61 23.08
N GLU A 9 38.69 4.98 23.95
CA GLU A 9 38.51 3.53 23.95
C GLU A 9 37.77 3.05 22.70
N TYR A 10 36.85 3.85 22.15
CA TYR A 10 36.19 3.54 20.89
C TYR A 10 37.11 3.73 19.69
N GLU A 11 37.92 4.78 19.66
CA GLU A 11 38.91 4.99 18.60
C GLU A 11 39.92 3.84 18.53
N GLU A 12 40.37 3.33 19.68
CA GLU A 12 41.27 2.18 19.72
C GLU A 12 40.57 0.90 19.25
N ARG A 13 39.36 0.63 19.73
CA ARG A 13 38.58 -0.56 19.35
C ARG A 13 38.23 -0.61 17.87
N PHE A 14 37.94 0.53 17.27
CA PHE A 14 37.53 0.65 15.87
C PHE A 14 38.63 1.21 14.97
N ARG A 15 39.90 1.13 15.40
CA ARG A 15 41.05 1.68 14.66
C ARG A 15 41.19 1.15 13.24
N SER A 16 40.81 -0.11 13.02
CA SER A 16 40.84 -0.76 11.70
C SER A 16 39.54 -0.61 10.90
N ARG A 17 38.55 0.15 11.38
CA ARG A 17 37.24 0.24 10.72
C ARG A 17 37.38 0.69 9.26
N PHE A 18 36.71 -0.03 8.36
CA PHE A 18 36.76 0.22 6.91
C PHE A 18 38.14 0.02 6.26
N THR A 19 39.09 -0.65 6.91
CA THR A 19 40.35 -1.06 6.29
C THR A 19 40.29 -2.53 5.83
N ASN A 20 41.33 -3.01 5.16
CA ASN A 20 41.44 -4.42 4.77
C ASN A 20 41.60 -5.37 5.97
N ASP A 21 41.97 -4.86 7.15
CA ASP A 21 42.08 -5.65 8.37
C ASP A 21 40.71 -5.88 9.03
N ASP A 22 39.70 -5.10 8.64
CA ASP A 22 38.32 -5.25 9.08
C ASP A 22 37.63 -6.39 8.33
N LYS A 23 37.46 -7.51 9.04
CA LYS A 23 36.81 -8.73 8.51
C LYS A 23 35.35 -8.51 8.15
N GLU A 24 34.63 -7.65 8.88
CA GLU A 24 33.22 -7.39 8.61
C GLU A 24 33.06 -6.53 7.36
N PHE A 25 33.89 -5.49 7.24
CA PHE A 25 33.90 -4.64 6.05
C PHE A 25 34.33 -5.41 4.80
N THR A 26 35.41 -6.19 4.89
CA THR A 26 35.88 -6.99 3.74
C THR A 26 34.86 -8.06 3.34
N ALA A 27 34.16 -8.69 4.30
CA ALA A 27 33.06 -9.59 3.98
C ALA A 27 31.94 -8.86 3.23
N TYR A 28 31.49 -7.70 3.73
CA TYR A 28 30.43 -6.90 3.11
C TYR A 28 30.78 -6.45 1.69
N VAL A 29 32.01 -6.02 1.43
CA VAL A 29 32.45 -5.62 0.07
C VAL A 29 32.41 -6.78 -0.92
N ASN A 30 32.61 -8.02 -0.46
CA ASN A 30 32.55 -9.21 -1.29
C ASN A 30 31.13 -9.76 -1.48
N GLU A 31 30.15 -9.27 -0.72
CA GLU A 31 28.76 -9.70 -0.88
C GLU A 31 28.19 -9.19 -2.21
N PRO A 32 27.48 -10.03 -2.96
CA PRO A 32 26.76 -9.56 -4.13
C PRO A 32 25.67 -8.57 -3.70
N PRO A 33 25.33 -7.57 -4.54
CA PRO A 33 24.24 -6.65 -4.26
C PRO A 33 22.94 -7.42 -3.97
N PRO A 34 22.26 -7.16 -2.84
CA PRO A 34 21.06 -7.90 -2.49
C PRO A 34 19.96 -7.62 -3.50
N SER A 35 19.29 -8.68 -3.95
CA SER A 35 18.09 -8.54 -4.78
C SER A 35 16.99 -7.85 -3.97
N PRO A 36 16.21 -6.94 -4.57
CA PRO A 36 15.04 -6.38 -3.89
C PRO A 36 14.07 -7.51 -3.49
N PRO A 37 13.36 -7.38 -2.35
CA PRO A 37 12.42 -8.38 -1.90
C PRO A 37 11.25 -8.51 -2.89
N ILE A 38 10.98 -9.74 -3.31
CA ILE A 38 9.86 -10.07 -4.20
C ILE A 38 8.71 -10.61 -3.35
N PHE A 39 7.54 -10.00 -3.47
CA PHE A 39 6.33 -10.48 -2.81
C PHE A 39 5.43 -11.19 -3.82
N GLU A 40 5.34 -12.52 -3.71
CA GLU A 40 4.40 -13.30 -4.50
C GLU A 40 2.95 -12.95 -4.16
N LYS A 41 2.09 -12.93 -5.18
CA LYS A 41 0.62 -12.77 -5.03
C LYS A 41 0.24 -11.52 -4.22
N TRP A 42 0.96 -10.41 -4.43
CA TRP A 42 0.62 -9.12 -3.84
C TRP A 42 -0.81 -8.71 -4.21
N ILE A 43 -1.70 -8.66 -3.22
CA ILE A 43 -3.10 -8.27 -3.43
C ILE A 43 -3.18 -6.74 -3.37
N PRO A 44 -3.47 -6.05 -4.49
CA PRO A 44 -3.67 -4.60 -4.45
C PRO A 44 -4.90 -4.29 -3.60
N ARG A 45 -4.77 -3.38 -2.64
CA ARG A 45 -5.88 -2.98 -1.73
C ARG A 45 -7.01 -2.18 -2.41
N SER A 46 -7.01 -2.06 -3.74
CA SER A 46 -7.90 -1.16 -4.48
C SER A 46 -8.28 -1.73 -5.85
N SER A 47 -9.42 -2.43 -5.91
CA SER A 47 -10.25 -2.47 -7.12
C SER A 47 -11.73 -2.24 -6.79
N ARG A 48 -12.03 -1.51 -5.70
CA ARG A 48 -13.37 -0.94 -5.54
C ARG A 48 -13.44 0.34 -6.35
N SER A 49 -13.43 0.19 -7.68
CA SER A 49 -14.00 1.19 -8.57
C SER A 49 -15.43 1.39 -8.09
N GLN A 50 -15.69 2.51 -7.43
CA GLN A 50 -17.05 2.95 -7.14
C GLN A 50 -17.81 2.94 -8.45
N ALA A 51 -19.05 2.45 -8.40
CA ALA A 51 -19.98 2.45 -9.51
C ALA A 51 -19.99 3.86 -10.12
N SER A 52 -19.38 4.01 -11.30
CA SER A 52 -19.61 5.21 -12.09
C SER A 52 -21.06 5.14 -12.53
N ALA A 53 -21.83 6.06 -11.97
CA ALA A 53 -23.23 6.31 -12.24
C ALA A 53 -23.46 6.56 -13.74
N ASN A 54 -23.59 5.50 -14.52
CA ASN A 54 -24.10 5.59 -15.88
C ASN A 54 -25.63 5.61 -15.82
N HIS A 55 -26.17 6.67 -15.23
CA HIS A 55 -27.60 6.98 -15.20
C HIS A 55 -28.05 7.68 -16.49
N ARG A 56 -27.61 7.17 -17.65
CA ARG A 56 -28.01 7.65 -18.98
C ARG A 56 -28.60 6.48 -19.74
N ASN A 57 -29.89 6.22 -19.50
CA ASN A 57 -30.87 5.68 -20.46
C ASN A 57 -32.12 5.21 -19.71
N SER A 58 -32.96 6.17 -19.29
CA SER A 58 -34.38 5.90 -19.05
C SER A 58 -35.22 7.05 -19.60
N HIS A 59 -35.06 7.30 -20.90
CA HIS A 59 -36.12 7.94 -21.69
C HIS A 59 -37.08 6.86 -22.14
N LYS A 60 -37.89 6.30 -21.24
CA LYS A 60 -39.08 5.53 -21.63
C LYS A 60 -40.27 5.88 -20.73
N SER A 61 -41.22 6.56 -21.38
CA SER A 61 -42.65 6.61 -21.07
C SER A 61 -43.09 7.34 -19.79
N ARG A 62 -43.16 8.67 -19.86
CA ARG A 62 -44.05 9.46 -18.98
C ARG A 62 -45.47 9.53 -19.55
N HIS A 63 -46.15 8.41 -19.80
CA HIS A 63 -47.55 8.42 -20.26
C HIS A 63 -48.40 7.35 -19.57
N PHE A 64 -48.57 7.44 -18.24
CA PHE A 64 -49.58 6.66 -17.52
C PHE A 64 -50.37 7.47 -16.50
N CYS A 65 -50.57 8.77 -16.78
CA CYS A 65 -51.48 9.61 -16.01
C CYS A 65 -52.34 10.41 -16.99
N ARG A 66 -53.36 9.76 -17.56
CA ARG A 66 -54.59 10.40 -18.06
C ARG A 66 -55.59 9.31 -18.43
N ASN A 67 -56.85 9.56 -18.08
CA ASN A 67 -58.08 8.82 -18.29
C ASN A 67 -58.62 8.30 -16.95
N ASP A 68 -59.25 9.20 -16.18
CA ASP A 68 -60.71 9.39 -16.14
C ASP A 68 -61.35 8.28 -15.29
N GLU A 69 -61.65 8.55 -14.02
CA GLU A 69 -62.95 9.15 -13.62
C GLU A 69 -64.14 8.43 -14.28
N ARG A 70 -64.45 7.19 -13.86
CA ARG A 70 -65.82 6.63 -13.84
C ARG A 70 -65.87 5.19 -13.31
N SER A 71 -66.20 5.04 -12.04
CA SER A 71 -67.39 4.30 -11.61
C SER A 71 -67.38 4.15 -10.09
N HIS A 72 -68.19 5.01 -9.48
CA HIS A 72 -69.04 4.74 -8.33
C HIS A 72 -68.84 3.44 -7.56
N ARG A 73 -68.61 3.62 -6.25
CA ARG A 73 -69.38 3.00 -5.14
C ARG A 73 -70.05 1.67 -5.49
N ASN A 74 -69.74 0.64 -4.72
CA ASN A 74 -70.73 0.00 -3.86
C ASN A 74 -70.04 -0.63 -2.64
N ASP A 75 -70.80 -0.58 -1.54
CA ASP A 75 -70.67 -1.35 -0.29
C ASP A 75 -70.17 -2.79 -0.48
#